data_AF-A0A9E6DHG8-F1
#
_entry.id   AF-A0A9E6DHG8-F1
#
_cell.length_a   1.000
_cell.length_b   1.000
_cell.length_c   1.000
_cell.angle_alpha   90.00
_cell.angle_beta   90.00
_cell.angle_gamma   90.00
#
_symmetry.space_group_name_H-M   'P 1'
#
loop_
_entity.id
_entity.type
_entity.pdbx_description
1 polymer ?
#
loop_
_entity_poly.entity_id
_entity_poly.type
_entity_poly.pdbx_seq_one_letter_code
_entity_poly.pdbx_strand_id
1 'polypeptide(L)'
;ATRAAGTARTLGLEPRVAFVSFSTFGYPVSERAEKMHQAPAVLDRRGVDFEYDGEMTVDVALNASVMEQYPFCRLNGPANILVVPARHSASISVKMMQELGDATVIGPILSGVGKPIQLCTSTSTANDILNMAVLAACKVG
;
A
#
# COMPACT_ATOMS: atom_id res chain seq x y z
N ALA A 1 -5.06 4.32 0.89
CA ALA A 1 -4.32 5.38 0.19
C ALA A 1 -3.93 6.52 1.13
N THR A 2 -4.78 7.52 1.40
CA THR A 2 -4.39 8.73 2.19
C THR A 2 -3.74 8.44 3.54
N ARG A 3 -4.30 7.51 4.31
CA ARG A 3 -3.73 7.09 5.61
C ARG A 3 -2.35 6.45 5.45
N ALA A 4 -2.23 5.49 4.52
CA ALA A 4 -0.95 4.85 4.19
C ALA A 4 0.11 5.85 3.68
N ALA A 5 -0.29 6.84 2.89
CA ALA A 5 0.59 7.92 2.44
C ALA A 5 1.12 8.75 3.62
N GLY A 6 0.26 9.08 4.58
CA GLY A 6 0.67 9.72 5.83
C GLY A 6 1.68 8.88 6.62
N THR A 7 1.40 7.59 6.79
CA THR A 7 2.33 6.65 7.45
C THR A 7 3.69 6.59 6.75
N ALA A 8 3.70 6.51 5.41
CA ALA A 8 4.94 6.49 4.63
C ALA A 8 5.76 7.77 4.83
N ARG A 9 5.12 8.95 4.87
CA ARG A 9 5.79 10.23 5.18
C ARG A 9 6.39 10.24 6.58
N THR A 10 5.71 9.68 7.58
CA THR A 10 6.27 9.54 8.94
C THR A 10 7.51 8.65 8.96
N LEU A 11 7.61 7.69 8.04
CA LEU A 11 8.78 6.84 7.83
C LEU A 11 9.85 7.48 6.92
N GLY A 12 9.67 8.74 6.49
CA GLY A 12 10.61 9.46 5.63
C GLY A 12 10.53 9.12 4.14
N LEU A 13 9.45 8.47 3.70
CA LEU A 13 9.24 8.06 2.30
C LEU A 13 8.29 9.01 1.58
N GLU A 14 8.64 9.42 0.37
CA GLU A 14 7.71 10.16 -0.51
C GLU A 14 6.66 9.19 -1.07
N PRO A 15 5.35 9.39 -0.83
CA PRO A 15 4.34 8.40 -1.17
C PRO A 15 4.08 8.29 -2.68
N ARG A 16 4.19 7.07 -3.21
CA ARG A 16 3.75 6.68 -4.56
C ARG A 16 2.80 5.50 -4.45
N VAL A 17 1.51 5.78 -4.63
CA VAL A 17 0.42 4.85 -4.34
C VAL A 17 -0.08 4.17 -5.61
N ALA A 18 0.02 2.85 -5.70
CA ALA A 18 -0.64 2.08 -6.73
C ALA A 18 -1.90 1.40 -6.18
N PHE A 19 -3.04 1.59 -6.84
CA PHE A 19 -4.23 0.75 -6.64
C PHE A 19 -4.07 -0.53 -7.46
N VAL A 20 -3.66 -1.60 -6.80
CA VAL A 20 -3.31 -2.85 -7.48
C VAL A 20 -4.51 -3.77 -7.64
N SER A 21 -4.47 -4.58 -8.68
CA SER A 21 -5.45 -5.62 -8.95
C SER A 21 -4.90 -6.62 -9.97
N PHE A 22 -5.76 -7.49 -10.48
CA PHE A 22 -5.41 -8.44 -11.53
C PHE A 22 -5.66 -7.90 -12.95
N SER A 23 -6.36 -6.77 -13.06
CA SER A 23 -6.55 -6.04 -14.32
C SER A 23 -5.73 -4.76 -14.36
N THR A 24 -5.48 -4.30 -15.58
CA THR A 24 -4.69 -3.11 -15.86
C THR A 24 -5.51 -2.16 -16.70
N PHE A 25 -5.76 -0.96 -16.17
CA PHE A 25 -6.46 0.15 -16.79
C PHE A 25 -7.73 -0.23 -17.56
N GLY A 26 -8.55 -1.12 -16.97
CA GLY A 26 -9.86 -1.49 -17.50
C GLY A 26 -9.97 -2.88 -18.13
N TYR A 27 -8.90 -3.67 -18.20
CA TYR A 27 -8.97 -5.03 -18.75
C TYR A 27 -8.17 -6.08 -17.95
N PRO A 28 -8.73 -7.29 -17.71
CA PRO A 28 -10.13 -7.69 -17.93
C PRO A 28 -11.12 -6.98 -16.99
N VAL A 29 -12.34 -6.72 -17.47
CA VAL A 29 -13.39 -6.07 -16.66
C VAL A 29 -13.87 -7.01 -15.56
N SER A 30 -13.93 -6.52 -14.32
CA SER A 30 -14.56 -7.24 -13.22
C SER A 30 -15.08 -6.31 -12.13
N GLU A 31 -16.01 -6.80 -11.30
CA GLU A 31 -16.51 -6.06 -10.14
C GLU A 31 -15.40 -5.71 -9.12
N ARG A 32 -14.43 -6.61 -8.94
CA ARG A 32 -13.33 -6.40 -7.98
C ARG A 32 -12.33 -5.35 -8.48
N ALA A 33 -12.21 -5.25 -9.79
CA ALA A 33 -11.40 -4.29 -10.53
C ALA A 33 -12.02 -2.89 -10.49
N GLU A 34 -13.33 -2.80 -10.73
CA GLU A 34 -14.07 -1.55 -10.82
C GLU A 34 -13.84 -0.61 -9.62
N LYS A 35 -13.84 -1.15 -8.39
CA LYS A 35 -13.57 -0.32 -7.20
C LYS A 35 -12.15 0.25 -7.14
N MET A 36 -11.16 -0.46 -7.70
CA MET A 36 -9.78 0.01 -7.78
C MET A 36 -9.67 1.05 -8.89
N HIS A 37 -10.33 0.81 -10.02
CA HIS A 37 -10.43 1.75 -11.13
C HIS A 37 -11.08 3.09 -10.73
N GLN A 38 -12.11 3.05 -9.89
CA GLN A 38 -12.79 4.25 -9.39
C GLN A 38 -11.99 5.02 -8.32
N ALA A 39 -11.00 4.38 -7.68
CA ALA A 39 -10.33 4.94 -6.50
C ALA A 39 -9.49 6.20 -6.81
N PRO A 40 -8.73 6.29 -7.91
CA PRO A 40 -8.06 7.53 -8.31
C PRO A 40 -9.02 8.71 -8.47
N ALA A 41 -10.18 8.52 -9.10
CA ALA A 41 -11.17 9.58 -9.27
C ALA A 41 -11.73 10.08 -7.92
N VAL A 42 -11.81 9.22 -6.91
CA VAL A 42 -12.16 9.61 -5.54
C VAL A 42 -11.06 10.47 -4.90
N LEU A 43 -9.79 10.14 -5.16
CA LEU A 43 -8.65 10.92 -4.66
C LEU A 43 -8.51 12.27 -5.38
N ASP A 44 -8.82 12.33 -6.69
CA ASP A 44 -8.84 13.58 -7.46
C ASP A 44 -9.83 14.57 -6.83
N ARG A 45 -11.06 14.11 -6.51
CA ARG A 45 -12.07 14.94 -5.84
C ARG A 45 -11.67 15.39 -4.44
N ARG A 46 -10.74 14.68 -3.78
CA ARG A 46 -10.23 15.02 -2.45
C ARG A 46 -9.03 15.97 -2.52
N GLY A 47 -8.45 16.21 -3.69
CA GLY A 47 -7.29 17.10 -3.87
C GLY A 47 -6.08 16.67 -3.05
N VAL A 48 -5.74 15.37 -3.09
CA VAL A 48 -4.57 14.86 -2.34
C VAL A 48 -3.25 15.32 -2.97
N ASP A 49 -2.20 15.33 -2.16
CA ASP A 49 -0.90 15.94 -2.45
C ASP A 49 0.23 14.92 -2.69
N PHE A 50 -0.11 13.68 -3.05
CA PHE A 50 0.84 12.60 -3.32
C PHE A 50 0.55 11.93 -4.66
N GLU A 51 1.53 11.21 -5.22
CA GLU A 51 1.35 10.47 -6.46
C GLU A 51 0.49 9.23 -6.24
N TYR A 52 -0.49 9.03 -7.12
CA TYR A 52 -1.29 7.81 -7.14
C TYR A 52 -1.77 7.48 -8.54
N ASP A 53 -1.94 6.20 -8.80
CA ASP A 53 -2.61 5.73 -10.00
C ASP A 53 -3.17 4.30 -9.84
N GLY A 54 -3.95 3.89 -10.83
CA GLY A 54 -4.49 2.55 -10.97
C GLY A 54 -5.84 2.58 -11.69
N GLU A 55 -6.50 1.45 -11.86
CA GLU A 55 -6.10 0.11 -11.44
C GLU A 55 -4.98 -0.47 -12.31
N MET A 56 -4.00 -1.16 -11.70
CA MET A 56 -2.92 -1.83 -12.42
C MET A 56 -2.47 -3.13 -11.76
N THR A 57 -1.81 -4.01 -12.49
CA THR A 57 -1.17 -5.20 -11.93
C THR A 57 0.10 -4.86 -11.15
N VAL A 58 0.53 -5.78 -10.28
CA VAL A 58 1.66 -5.57 -9.37
C VAL A 58 2.99 -5.38 -10.13
N ASP A 59 3.17 -6.09 -11.24
CA ASP A 59 4.33 -5.94 -12.12
C ASP A 59 4.40 -4.54 -12.73
N VAL A 60 3.28 -3.99 -13.21
CA VAL A 60 3.21 -2.61 -13.72
C VAL A 60 3.53 -1.61 -12.60
N ALA A 61 3.02 -1.83 -11.39
CA ALA A 61 3.24 -0.93 -10.26
C ALA A 61 4.70 -0.90 -9.76
N LEU A 62 5.43 -2.02 -9.84
CA LEU A 62 6.76 -2.18 -9.25
C LEU A 62 7.91 -2.13 -10.27
N ASN A 63 7.65 -2.38 -11.55
CA ASN A 63 8.67 -2.43 -12.59
C ASN A 63 8.59 -1.21 -13.51
N ALA A 64 9.59 -0.33 -13.43
CA ALA A 64 9.66 0.88 -14.25
C ALA A 64 9.63 0.60 -15.76
N SER A 65 10.29 -0.47 -16.22
CA SER A 65 10.31 -0.84 -17.64
C SER A 65 8.96 -1.35 -18.16
N VAL A 66 8.14 -1.96 -17.29
CA VAL A 66 6.76 -2.33 -17.66
C VAL A 66 5.86 -1.10 -17.61
N MET A 67 6.07 -0.22 -16.62
CA MET A 67 5.34 1.03 -16.46
C MET A 67 5.51 1.98 -17.66
N GLU A 68 6.69 2.00 -18.32
CA GLU A 68 6.94 2.77 -19.54
C GLU A 68 5.96 2.46 -20.69
N GLN A 69 5.34 1.27 -20.69
CA GLN A 69 4.32 0.89 -21.68
C GLN A 69 2.98 1.64 -21.47
N TYR A 70 2.83 2.33 -20.34
CA TYR A 70 1.65 3.09 -19.92
C TYR A 70 2.04 4.56 -19.73
N PRO A 71 2.26 5.34 -20.81
CA PRO A 71 2.76 6.71 -20.73
C PRO A 71 1.78 7.70 -20.07
N PHE A 72 0.53 7.29 -19.88
CA PHE A 72 -0.49 8.03 -19.14
C PHE A 72 -0.46 7.74 -17.63
N CYS A 73 0.39 6.83 -17.17
CA CYS A 73 0.56 6.52 -15.75
C CYS A 73 1.05 7.77 -15.01
N ARG A 74 0.41 8.08 -13.89
CA ARG A 74 0.70 9.29 -13.08
C ARG A 74 1.89 9.11 -12.15
N LEU A 75 2.39 7.89 -11.99
CA LEU A 75 3.53 7.59 -11.12
C LEU A 75 4.84 7.91 -11.85
N ASN A 76 5.72 8.67 -11.19
CA ASN A 76 7.03 9.03 -11.73
C ASN A 76 8.10 7.92 -11.52
N GLY A 77 7.71 6.80 -10.92
CA GLY A 77 8.58 5.65 -10.68
C GLY A 77 7.85 4.54 -9.93
N PRO A 78 8.54 3.45 -9.56
CA PRO A 78 7.94 2.32 -8.86
C PRO A 78 7.18 2.74 -7.61
N ALA A 79 5.98 2.19 -7.45
CA ALA A 79 5.13 2.42 -6.30
C ALA A 79 5.79 1.86 -5.03
N ASN A 80 5.70 2.61 -3.94
CA ASN A 80 6.13 2.15 -2.60
C ASN A 80 4.95 1.86 -1.67
N ILE A 81 3.72 2.12 -2.12
CA ILE A 81 2.50 1.80 -1.40
C ILE A 81 1.56 1.05 -2.35
N LEU A 82 1.27 -0.21 -2.02
CA LEU A 82 0.33 -1.03 -2.79
C LEU A 82 -1.01 -1.10 -2.04
N VAL A 83 -2.04 -0.46 -2.59
CA VAL A 83 -3.41 -0.58 -2.10
C VAL A 83 -4.07 -1.75 -2.80
N VAL A 84 -4.27 -2.83 -2.05
CA VAL A 84 -4.85 -4.08 -2.54
C VAL A 84 -6.38 -4.10 -2.45
N PRO A 85 -7.08 -4.88 -3.31
CA PRO A 85 -8.52 -4.80 -3.41
C PRO A 85 -9.23 -5.51 -2.25
N ALA A 86 -8.61 -6.51 -1.62
CA ALA A 86 -9.25 -7.32 -0.58
C ALA A 86 -8.28 -7.74 0.51
N ARG A 87 -8.82 -8.02 1.71
CA ARG A 87 -8.07 -8.50 2.88
C ARG A 87 -7.32 -9.80 2.60
N HIS A 88 -7.93 -10.73 1.86
CA HIS A 88 -7.28 -12.00 1.52
C HIS A 88 -6.06 -11.77 0.62
N SER A 89 -6.16 -10.90 -0.38
CA SER A 89 -5.03 -10.49 -1.21
C SER A 89 -3.91 -9.89 -0.36
N ALA A 90 -4.25 -8.95 0.55
CA ALA A 90 -3.28 -8.36 1.48
C ALA A 90 -2.54 -9.42 2.30
N SER A 91 -3.30 -10.30 2.96
CA SER A 91 -2.74 -11.29 3.88
C SER A 91 -1.88 -12.34 3.17
N ILE A 92 -2.24 -12.74 1.95
CA ILE A 92 -1.46 -13.70 1.17
C ILE A 92 -0.19 -13.04 0.67
N SER A 93 -0.28 -11.85 0.07
CA SER A 93 0.87 -11.14 -0.50
C SER A 93 1.94 -10.80 0.55
N VAL A 94 1.55 -10.31 1.73
CA VAL A 94 2.51 -10.01 2.81
C VAL A 94 3.24 -11.27 3.27
N LYS A 95 2.52 -12.39 3.45
CA LYS A 95 3.15 -13.67 3.82
C LYS A 95 4.05 -14.22 2.73
N MET A 96 3.63 -14.14 1.47
CA MET A 96 4.49 -14.53 0.34
C MET A 96 5.77 -13.70 0.29
N MET A 97 5.69 -12.40 0.53
CA MET A 97 6.87 -11.53 0.55
C MET A 97 7.80 -11.82 1.73
N GLN A 98 7.23 -12.23 2.87
CA GLN A 98 8.01 -12.69 4.02
C GLN A 98 8.73 -14.03 3.76
N GLU A 99 8.03 -15.01 3.19
CA GLU A 99 8.56 -16.38 2.99
C GLU A 99 9.49 -16.49 1.77
N LEU A 100 9.21 -15.74 0.70
CA LEU A 100 9.93 -15.86 -0.58
C LEU A 100 10.82 -14.65 -0.88
N GLY A 101 10.48 -13.47 -0.37
CA GLY A 101 11.15 -12.21 -0.70
C GLY A 101 12.26 -11.81 0.24
N ASP A 102 12.56 -12.63 1.26
CA ASP A 102 13.46 -12.31 2.39
C ASP A 102 13.17 -10.93 3.00
N ALA A 103 11.89 -10.53 2.95
CA ALA A 103 11.46 -9.21 3.39
C ALA A 103 11.25 -9.22 4.89
N THR A 104 11.84 -8.24 5.57
CA THR A 104 11.52 -7.98 6.97
C THR A 104 10.13 -7.36 7.06
N VAL A 105 9.17 -8.13 7.57
CA VAL A 105 7.81 -7.62 7.84
C VAL A 105 7.79 -6.94 9.20
N ILE A 106 7.60 -5.62 9.18
CA ILE A 106 7.24 -4.89 10.39
C ILE A 106 5.72 -4.96 10.52
N GLY A 107 5.27 -5.46 11.68
CA GLY A 107 3.89 -5.89 11.96
C GLY A 107 2.78 -4.90 11.57
N PRO A 108 1.50 -5.32 11.70
CA PRO A 108 0.39 -4.54 11.17
C PRO A 108 0.31 -3.16 11.84
N ILE A 109 0.69 -2.12 11.10
CA ILE A 109 0.58 -0.74 11.54
C ILE A 109 -0.88 -0.32 11.41
N LEU A 110 -1.55 -0.16 12.55
CA LEU A 110 -2.87 0.43 12.59
C LEU A 110 -2.76 1.94 12.35
N SER A 111 -3.63 2.44 11.49
CA SER A 111 -3.71 3.86 11.13
C SER A 111 -5.15 4.35 11.17
N GLY A 112 -5.34 5.63 11.50
CA GLY A 112 -6.66 6.28 11.49
C GLY A 112 -7.48 6.11 12.77
N VAL A 113 -6.85 5.67 13.86
CA VAL A 113 -7.43 5.65 15.21
C VAL A 113 -7.16 6.96 15.94
N GLY A 114 -8.06 7.38 16.84
CA GLY A 114 -7.94 8.67 17.55
C GLY A 114 -6.86 8.71 18.64
N LYS A 115 -6.29 7.56 19.01
CA LYS A 115 -5.21 7.41 19.99
C LYS A 115 -4.17 6.43 19.45
N PRO A 116 -2.88 6.56 19.79
CA PRO A 116 -1.83 5.65 19.33
C PRO A 116 -2.05 4.26 19.93
N ILE A 117 -2.47 3.31 19.09
CA ILE A 117 -2.75 1.94 19.45
C ILE A 117 -2.14 1.05 18.37
N GLN A 118 -1.31 0.09 18.77
CA GLN A 118 -0.76 -0.93 17.88
C GLN A 118 -1.08 -2.31 18.44
N LEU A 119 -1.15 -3.31 17.56
CA LEU A 119 -1.49 -4.68 17.92
C LEU A 119 -0.28 -5.59 17.78
N CYS A 120 0.01 -6.36 18.81
CA CYS A 120 0.94 -7.47 18.77
C CYS A 120 0.15 -8.79 18.75
N THR A 121 0.68 -9.80 18.07
CA THR A 121 0.11 -11.15 18.11
C THR A 121 0.79 -11.96 19.19
N SER A 122 0.16 -13.06 19.63
CA SER A 122 0.77 -13.96 20.62
C SER A 122 2.07 -14.63 20.14
N THR A 123 2.34 -14.55 18.83
CA THR A 123 3.55 -15.05 18.19
C THR A 123 4.64 -13.98 18.01
N SER A 124 4.41 -12.74 18.45
CA SER A 124 5.37 -11.64 18.30
C SER A 124 6.62 -11.86 19.16
N THR A 125 7.78 -11.59 18.58
CA THR A 125 9.06 -11.61 19.31
C THR A 125 9.20 -10.37 20.19
N ALA A 126 10.18 -10.37 21.10
CA ALA A 126 10.50 -9.18 21.90
C ALA A 126 10.83 -7.95 21.05
N ASN A 127 11.52 -8.16 19.91
CA ASN A 127 11.83 -7.10 18.96
C ASN A 127 10.58 -6.55 18.27
N ASP A 128 9.62 -7.42 17.90
CA ASP A 128 8.35 -6.98 17.31
C ASP A 128 7.56 -6.10 18.27
N ILE A 129 7.50 -6.51 19.55
CA ILE A 129 6.81 -5.74 20.59
C ILE A 129 7.48 -4.38 20.80
N LEU A 130 8.81 -4.35 20.85
CA LEU A 130 9.57 -3.10 20.95
C LEU A 130 9.29 -2.18 19.77
N ASN A 131 9.32 -2.71 18.54
CA ASN A 131 9.02 -1.95 17.33
C ASN A 131 7.59 -1.38 17.37
N MET A 132 6.59 -2.18 17.75
CA MET A 132 5.21 -1.71 17.87
C MET A 132 5.06 -0.62 18.95
N ALA A 133 5.77 -0.76 20.08
CA ALA A 133 5.78 0.26 21.13
C ALA A 133 6.39 1.58 20.65
N VAL A 134 7.49 1.52 19.89
CA VAL A 134 8.12 2.71 19.29
C VAL A 134 7.18 3.36 18.28
N LEU A 135 6.56 2.58 17.39
CA LEU A 135 5.60 3.09 16.41
C LEU A 135 4.42 3.79 17.09
N ALA A 136 3.88 3.20 18.16
CA ALA A 136 2.82 3.81 18.97
C ALA A 136 3.29 5.12 19.63
N ALA A 137 4.46 5.13 20.26
CA ALA A 137 5.01 6.31 20.92
C ALA A 137 5.25 7.47 19.94
N CYS A 138 5.73 7.17 18.73
CA CYS A 138 5.95 8.12 17.65
C CYS A 138 4.66 8.53 16.91
N LYS A 139 3.49 7.98 17.29
CA LYS A 139 2.19 8.21 16.63
C LYS A 139 2.24 7.90 15.12
N VAL A 140 2.97 6.84 14.77
CA VAL A 140 3.04 6.33 13.40
C VAL A 140 1.77 5.52 13.15
N GLY A 141 0.95 6.00 12.19
CA GLY A 141 -0.35 5.41 11.87
C GLY A 141 -1.52 6.35 12.12
#